data_AF-A0A948DPU4-F1
#
_entry.id   AF-A0A948DPU4-F1
#
_cell.length_a   1.000
_cell.length_b   1.000
_cell.length_c   1.000
_cell.angle_alpha   90.00
_cell.angle_beta   90.00
_cell.angle_gamma   90.00
#
_symmetry.space_group_name_H-M   'P 1'
#
loop_
_entity.id
_entity.type
_entity.pdbx_description
1 polymer ?
#
loop_
_entity_poly.entity_id
_entity_poly.type
_entity_poly.pdbx_seq_one_letter_code
_entity_poly.pdbx_strand_id
1 'polypeptide(L)'
;MRPSGFVCKQCGNCCLNLYDAYQHSVDQSDIDMWQDNARDDILAWVDPIDIGNGRYVYDVWINPRTHDDVARCPWLRKLTGEDKYICKIHDVKPRVCRDYPKSKKHAKETGCKRFTG
;
A
#
# COMPACT_ATOMS: atom_id res chain seq x y z
N MET A 1 -15.33 -4.30 0.07
CA MET A 1 -15.60 -2.86 0.30
C MET A 1 -15.32 -2.56 1.77
N ARG A 2 -14.60 -1.49 2.09
CA ARG A 2 -14.19 -1.17 3.46
C ARG A 2 -15.41 -1.05 4.39
N PRO A 3 -15.39 -1.57 5.64
CA PRO A 3 -16.48 -1.41 6.59
C PRO A 3 -16.88 0.05 6.76
N SER A 4 -18.19 0.33 6.74
CA SER A 4 -18.73 1.66 7.01
C SER A 4 -18.26 2.18 8.37
N GLY A 5 -17.87 3.46 8.41
CA GLY A 5 -17.36 4.12 9.62
C GLY A 5 -15.96 3.68 10.06
N PHE A 6 -15.22 2.90 9.26
CA PHE A 6 -13.84 2.55 9.61
C PHE A 6 -12.95 3.80 9.66
N VAL A 7 -12.22 3.95 10.76
CA VAL A 7 -11.15 4.96 10.93
C VAL A 7 -9.88 4.22 11.33
N CYS A 8 -8.81 4.43 10.58
CA CYS A 8 -7.52 3.82 10.85
C CYS A 8 -6.95 4.37 12.17
N LYS A 9 -6.58 3.49 13.12
CA LYS A 9 -5.92 3.88 14.38
C LYS A 9 -4.45 4.31 14.20
N GLN A 10 -3.91 4.26 12.97
CA GLN A 10 -2.50 4.53 12.68
C GLN A 10 -1.49 3.67 13.46
N CYS A 11 -1.92 2.48 13.91
CA CYS A 11 -1.08 1.56 14.68
C CYS A 11 0.05 0.87 13.89
N GLY A 12 0.12 1.06 12.57
CA GLY A 12 1.13 0.43 11.71
C GLY A 12 0.92 -1.07 11.41
N ASN A 13 0.07 -1.80 12.15
CA ASN A 13 -0.06 -3.27 12.03
C ASN A 13 -0.20 -3.78 10.58
N CYS A 14 -1.14 -3.23 9.81
CA CYS A 14 -1.33 -3.70 8.43
C CYS A 14 -0.15 -3.35 7.52
N CYS A 15 0.52 -2.21 7.75
CA CYS A 15 1.64 -1.77 6.93
C CYS A 15 2.95 -2.50 7.25
N LEU A 16 3.10 -3.01 8.48
CA LEU A 16 4.31 -3.68 8.95
C LEU A 16 4.24 -5.20 8.82
N ASN A 17 3.06 -5.78 9.04
CA ASN A 17 2.92 -7.23 9.28
C ASN A 17 2.20 -7.98 8.16
N LEU A 18 1.66 -7.28 7.15
CA LEU A 18 1.01 -7.93 6.01
C LEU A 18 1.90 -7.79 4.78
N TYR A 19 2.21 -8.91 4.13
CA TYR A 19 3.05 -8.94 2.92
C TYR A 19 2.47 -8.05 1.81
N ASP A 20 1.15 -8.11 1.57
CA ASP A 20 0.44 -7.27 0.60
C ASP A 20 0.56 -5.75 0.84
N ALA A 21 1.14 -5.30 1.97
CA ALA A 21 1.42 -3.88 2.19
C ALA A 21 2.69 -3.39 1.49
N TYR A 22 3.58 -4.30 1.06
CA TYR A 22 4.83 -3.92 0.41
C TYR A 22 5.35 -4.88 -0.67
N GLN A 23 4.79 -6.09 -0.77
CA GLN A 23 5.01 -7.04 -1.85
C GLN A 23 3.66 -7.34 -2.50
N HIS A 24 3.29 -6.54 -3.50
CA HIS A 24 2.05 -6.74 -4.24
C HIS A 24 2.13 -6.08 -5.62
N SER A 25 1.28 -6.49 -6.54
CA SER A 25 1.10 -5.77 -7.80
C SER A 25 -0.06 -4.76 -7.70
N VAL A 26 -0.05 -3.78 -8.59
CA VAL A 26 -1.16 -2.86 -8.84
C VAL A 26 -1.64 -2.98 -10.29
N ASP A 27 -2.82 -2.44 -10.55
CA ASP A 27 -3.38 -2.37 -11.90
C ASP A 27 -3.12 -0.99 -12.52
N GLN A 28 -3.49 -0.84 -13.80
CA GLN A 28 -3.34 0.40 -14.56
C GLN A 28 -3.99 1.60 -13.86
N SER A 29 -5.08 1.40 -13.09
CA SER A 29 -5.79 2.53 -12.47
C SER A 29 -4.98 3.22 -11.37
N ASP A 30 -4.14 2.46 -10.64
CA ASP A 30 -3.21 3.05 -9.67
C ASP A 30 -2.07 3.79 -10.40
N ILE A 31 -1.61 3.28 -11.56
CA ILE A 31 -0.60 3.94 -12.40
C ILE A 31 -1.12 5.27 -12.96
N ASP A 32 -2.31 5.25 -13.57
CA ASP A 32 -2.96 6.44 -14.12
C ASP A 32 -3.14 7.51 -13.04
N MET A 33 -3.62 7.10 -11.85
CA MET A 33 -3.75 8.00 -10.69
C MET A 33 -2.41 8.64 -10.31
N TRP A 34 -1.30 7.89 -10.29
CA TRP A 34 0.01 8.46 -9.97
C TRP A 34 0.54 9.39 -11.05
N GLN A 35 0.29 9.09 -12.33
CA GLN A 35 0.63 9.97 -13.45
C GLN A 35 -0.18 11.27 -13.42
N ASP A 36 -1.49 11.20 -13.23
CA ASP A 36 -2.39 12.36 -13.16
C ASP A 36 -2.03 13.29 -12.00
N ASN A 37 -1.46 12.74 -10.91
CA ASN A 37 -1.00 13.50 -9.75
C ASN A 37 0.49 13.88 -9.82
N ALA A 38 1.15 13.70 -10.97
CA ALA A 38 2.57 13.98 -11.18
C ALA A 38 3.49 13.35 -10.11
N ARG A 39 3.20 12.11 -9.72
CA ARG A 39 3.92 11.35 -8.67
C ARG A 39 5.03 10.49 -9.26
N ASP A 40 5.97 11.13 -9.94
CA ASP A 40 7.17 10.48 -10.47
C ASP A 40 8.00 9.80 -9.36
N ASP A 41 7.92 10.35 -8.14
CA ASP A 41 8.54 9.77 -6.95
C ASP A 41 7.96 8.40 -6.58
N ILE A 42 6.68 8.15 -6.87
CA ILE A 42 6.03 6.84 -6.68
C ILE A 42 6.27 5.94 -7.90
N LEU A 43 6.12 6.49 -9.11
CA LEU A 43 6.29 5.75 -10.37
C LEU A 43 7.69 5.15 -10.50
N ALA A 44 8.71 5.78 -9.91
CA ALA A 44 10.06 5.21 -9.85
C ALA A 44 10.14 3.86 -9.12
N TRP A 45 9.17 3.51 -8.28
CA TRP A 45 9.15 2.25 -7.51
C TRP A 45 8.31 1.14 -8.18
N VAL A 46 7.89 1.37 -9.42
CA VAL A 46 7.02 0.47 -10.17
C VAL A 46 7.85 -0.32 -11.18
N ASP A 47 7.64 -1.64 -11.23
CA ASP A 47 8.19 -2.51 -12.27
C ASP A 47 7.06 -3.09 -13.14
N PRO A 48 6.93 -2.66 -14.42
CA PRO A 48 5.94 -3.21 -15.34
C PRO A 48 6.29 -4.62 -15.80
N ILE A 49 5.36 -5.56 -15.62
CA ILE A 49 5.49 -6.95 -16.05
C ILE A 49 4.51 -7.20 -17.20
N ASP A 50 5.04 -7.48 -18.39
CA ASP A 50 4.25 -7.89 -19.55
C ASP A 50 3.70 -9.31 -19.34
N ILE A 51 2.38 -9.42 -19.28
CA ILE A 51 1.66 -10.70 -19.15
C ILE A 51 1.08 -11.19 -20.49
N GLY A 52 1.50 -10.57 -21.60
CA GLY A 52 1.12 -10.90 -22.96
C GLY A 52 -0.09 -10.11 -23.47
N ASN A 53 -0.26 -10.09 -24.80
CA ASN A 53 -1.34 -9.39 -25.51
C ASN A 53 -1.42 -7.88 -25.19
N GLY A 54 -0.28 -7.24 -24.94
CA GLY A 54 -0.22 -5.82 -24.59
C GLY A 54 -0.81 -5.49 -23.22
N ARG A 55 -0.91 -6.47 -22.32
CA ARG A 55 -1.40 -6.28 -20.95
C ARG A 55 -0.24 -6.33 -19.97
N TYR A 56 -0.32 -5.48 -18.97
CA TYR A 56 0.68 -5.38 -17.91
C TYR A 56 0.03 -5.57 -16.54
N VAL A 57 0.81 -6.15 -15.63
CA VAL A 57 0.66 -5.92 -14.19
C VAL A 57 1.88 -5.15 -13.71
N TYR A 58 1.75 -4.45 -12.59
CA TYR A 58 2.78 -3.53 -12.13
C TYR A 58 3.22 -3.92 -10.73
N ASP A 59 4.40 -4.51 -10.59
CA ASP A 59 4.93 -4.86 -9.28
C ASP A 59 5.38 -3.62 -8.52
N VAL A 60 5.04 -3.59 -7.23
CA VAL A 60 5.42 -2.56 -6.28
C VAL A 60 5.74 -3.20 -4.92
N TRP A 61 6.68 -2.70 -4.14
CA TRP A 61 7.56 -1.56 -4.33
C TRP A 61 8.98 -2.06 -4.62
N ILE A 62 9.49 -1.78 -5.82
CA ILE A 62 10.85 -2.17 -6.19
C ILE A 62 11.79 -0.99 -5.92
N ASN A 63 12.94 -1.24 -5.29
CA ASN A 63 13.87 -0.17 -4.97
C ASN A 63 14.45 0.44 -6.27
N PRO A 64 14.21 1.73 -6.58
CA PRO A 64 14.66 2.34 -7.84
C PRO A 64 16.18 2.41 -8.02
N ARG A 65 16.95 2.25 -6.93
CA ARG A 65 18.41 2.33 -6.98
C ARG A 65 19.07 0.96 -7.09
N THR A 66 18.48 -0.06 -6.48
CA THR A 66 19.08 -1.40 -6.42
C THR A 66 18.36 -2.42 -7.28
N HIS A 67 17.12 -2.12 -7.70
CA HIS A 67 16.20 -3.01 -8.40
C HIS A 67 15.82 -4.27 -7.60
N ASP A 68 15.99 -4.24 -6.28
CA ASP A 68 15.60 -5.33 -5.38
C ASP A 68 14.22 -5.10 -4.76
N ASP A 69 13.62 -6.20 -4.32
CA ASP A 69 12.45 -6.20 -3.44
C ASP A 69 12.72 -5.44 -2.14
N VAL A 70 11.73 -4.69 -1.69
CA VAL A 70 11.77 -4.09 -0.36
C VAL A 70 11.34 -5.09 0.72
N ALA A 71 12.01 -5.06 1.87
CA ALA A 71 11.58 -5.81 3.06
C ALA A 71 10.48 -5.10 3.87
N ARG A 72 10.13 -3.86 3.50
CA ARG A 72 9.07 -3.06 4.15
C ARG A 72 8.57 -1.96 3.22
N CYS A 73 7.36 -1.46 3.47
CA CYS A 73 6.80 -0.36 2.69
C CYS A 73 7.70 0.90 2.74
N PRO A 74 8.14 1.44 1.59
CA PRO A 74 9.05 2.60 1.55
C PRO A 74 8.34 3.90 1.96
N TRP A 75 7.01 3.91 1.98
CA TRP A 75 6.18 5.08 2.28
C TRP A 75 5.74 5.18 3.74
N LEU A 76 6.00 4.14 4.55
CA LEU A 76 5.62 4.11 5.96
C LEU A 76 6.63 4.89 6.81
N ARG A 77 6.16 5.75 7.71
CA ARG A 77 6.99 6.45 8.70
C ARG A 77 6.37 6.34 10.09
N LYS A 78 7.20 6.13 11.12
CA LYS A 78 6.78 6.29 12.52
C LYS A 78 6.81 7.78 12.86
N LEU A 79 5.78 8.27 13.54
CA LEU A 79 5.76 9.64 14.07
C LEU A 79 6.69 9.74 15.26
N THR A 80 7.56 10.74 15.26
CA THR A 80 8.52 10.95 16.35
C THR A 80 7.78 11.29 17.64
N GLY A 81 8.10 10.59 18.73
CA GLY A 81 7.47 10.81 20.03
C GLY A 81 6.08 10.20 20.21
N GLU A 82 5.54 9.53 19.18
CA GLU A 82 4.23 8.87 19.24
C GLU A 82 4.32 7.40 18.82
N ASP A 83 3.45 6.55 19.37
CA ASP A 83 3.27 5.18 18.87
C ASP A 83 2.27 5.12 17.71
N LYS A 84 2.52 5.98 16.71
CA LYS A 84 1.69 6.10 15.50
C LYS A 84 2.55 6.04 14.25
N TYR A 85 1.94 5.56 13.17
CA TYR A 85 2.52 5.48 11.85
C TYR A 85 1.70 6.29 10.85
N ILE A 86 2.40 6.93 9.92
CA ILE A 86 1.82 7.66 8.79
C ILE A 86 2.31 7.05 7.49
N CYS A 87 1.47 7.16 6.46
CA CYS A 87 1.84 6.84 5.08
C CYS A 87 2.11 8.16 4.38
N LYS A 88 3.29 8.31 3.78
CA LYS A 88 3.70 9.52 3.06
C LYS A 88 2.94 9.76 1.76
N ILE A 89 2.20 8.77 1.27
CA ILE A 89 1.37 8.82 0.05
C ILE A 89 -0.11 8.62 0.38
N HIS A 90 -0.56 9.12 1.54
CA HIS A 90 -1.87 8.77 2.10
C HIS A 90 -3.04 9.01 1.14
N ASP A 91 -3.00 10.13 0.44
CA ASP A 91 -3.94 10.65 -0.55
C ASP A 91 -4.00 9.84 -1.84
N VAL A 92 -2.85 9.31 -2.28
CA VAL A 92 -2.70 8.54 -3.53
C VAL A 92 -2.26 7.10 -3.27
N LYS A 93 -2.73 6.50 -2.17
CA LYS A 93 -2.44 5.09 -1.88
C LYS A 93 -2.94 4.19 -3.01
N PRO A 94 -2.19 3.11 -3.32
CA PRO A 94 -2.73 2.10 -4.21
C PRO A 94 -3.98 1.47 -3.62
N ARG A 95 -4.82 0.92 -4.49
CA ARG A 95 -6.11 0.34 -4.12
C ARG A 95 -6.00 -0.70 -3.01
N VAL A 96 -4.98 -1.58 -3.04
CA VAL A 96 -4.81 -2.62 -2.01
C VAL A 96 -4.74 -2.03 -0.59
N CYS A 97 -4.09 -0.88 -0.45
CA CYS A 97 -3.91 -0.18 0.82
C CYS A 97 -5.16 0.64 1.18
N ARG A 98 -5.76 1.31 0.19
CA ARG A 98 -6.94 2.17 0.37
C ARG A 98 -8.18 1.36 0.78
N ASP A 99 -8.34 0.18 0.20
CA ASP A 99 -9.47 -0.72 0.44
C ASP A 99 -9.33 -1.56 1.71
N TYR A 100 -8.19 -1.48 2.41
CA TYR A 100 -7.99 -2.17 3.67
C TYR A 100 -8.78 -1.51 4.84
N PRO A 101 -9.44 -2.30 5.70
CA PRO A 101 -9.71 -3.72 5.54
C PRO A 101 -10.90 -3.96 4.58
N LYS A 102 -10.81 -4.98 3.71
CA LYS A 102 -11.88 -5.35 2.76
C LYS A 102 -13.24 -5.73 3.39
N SER A 103 -13.28 -6.08 4.68
CA SER A 103 -14.50 -6.39 5.46
C SER A 103 -14.17 -6.41 6.97
N LYS A 104 -15.19 -6.49 7.85
CA LYS A 104 -14.97 -6.67 9.30
C LYS A 104 -14.31 -8.01 9.62
N LYS A 105 -14.67 -9.07 8.88
CA LYS A 105 -14.06 -10.40 9.02
C LYS A 105 -12.56 -10.35 8.67
N HIS A 106 -12.24 -9.80 7.50
CA HIS A 106 -10.86 -9.61 7.06
C HIS A 106 -10.05 -8.74 8.04
N ALA A 107 -10.66 -7.70 8.62
CA ALA A 107 -10.01 -6.89 9.64
C ALA A 107 -9.61 -7.69 10.88
N LYS A 108 -10.47 -8.59 11.36
CA LYS A 108 -10.19 -9.44 12.52
C LYS A 108 -9.12 -10.48 12.20
N GLU A 109 -9.24 -11.15 11.05
CA GLU A 109 -8.29 -12.18 10.59
C GLU A 109 -6.88 -11.64 10.40
N THR A 110 -6.74 -10.39 9.95
CA THR A 110 -5.44 -9.73 9.77
C THR A 110 -4.98 -8.89 10.96
N GLY A 111 -5.67 -8.99 12.10
CA GLY A 111 -5.24 -8.34 13.34
C GLY A 111 -5.39 -6.82 13.39
N CYS A 112 -6.29 -6.23 12.59
CA CYS A 112 -6.54 -4.79 12.58
C CYS A 112 -6.94 -4.30 13.98
N LYS A 113 -6.07 -3.49 14.61
CA LYS A 113 -6.24 -2.98 15.98
C LYS A 113 -7.50 -2.13 16.20
N ARG A 114 -8.20 -1.71 15.14
CA ARG A 114 -9.51 -1.03 15.26
C ARG A 114 -10.64 -1.99 15.65
N PHE A 115 -10.49 -3.29 15.35
CA PHE A 115 -11.50 -4.34 15.53
C PHE A 115 -11.04 -5.48 16.45
N THR A 116 -9.77 -5.52 16.82
CA THR A 116 -9.18 -6.54 17.71
C THR A 116 -8.77 -5.98 19.08
N GLY A 117 -9.08 -4.72 19.37
CA GLY A 117 -8.82 -4.08 20.66
C GLY A 117 -9.58 -2.77 20.83
#